data_AF-A0A7X9G066-F1
#
_entry.id   AF-A0A7X9G066-F1
#
_cell.length_a   1.000
_cell.length_b   1.000
_cell.length_c   1.000
_cell.angle_alpha   90.00
_cell.angle_beta   90.00
_cell.angle_gamma   90.00
#
_symmetry.space_group_name_H-M   'P 1'
#
loop_
_entity.id
_entity.type
_entity.pdbx_description
1 polymer ?
#
loop_
_entity_poly.entity_id
_entity_poly.type
_entity_poly.pdbx_seq_one_letter_code
_entity_poly.pdbx_strand_id
1 'polypeptide(L)' 'TSWEIMKLLSEINHRGTTVIVATHEKSIVDEMKKRVVSINKGLIVRDQEKGLYRDEDKNAQVLL' A
#
# COMPACT_ATOMS: atom_id res chain seq x y z
N THR A 1 16.09 -9.07 7.71
CA THR A 1 15.28 -8.00 8.36
C THR A 1 13.84 -8.07 7.85
N SER A 2 12.85 -7.49 8.54
CA SER A 2 11.43 -7.49 8.07
C SER A 2 11.28 -6.98 6.63
N TRP A 3 12.16 -6.07 6.22
CA TRP A 3 12.20 -5.47 4.89
C TRP A 3 12.40 -6.48 3.74
N GLU A 4 13.30 -7.45 3.90
CA GLU A 4 13.60 -8.45 2.86
C GLU A 4 12.38 -9.33 2.57
N ILE A 5 11.64 -9.69 3.62
CA ILE A 5 10.38 -10.45 3.50
C ILE A 5 9.34 -9.62 2.76
N MET A 6 9.20 -8.33 3.10
CA MET A 6 8.24 -7.46 2.42
C MET A 6 8.56 -7.27 0.94
N LYS A 7 9.85 -7.21 0.58
CA LYS A 7 10.29 -7.17 -0.81
C LYS A 7 9.86 -8.44 -1.56
N LEU A 8 10.12 -9.62 -0.99
CA LEU A 8 9.70 -10.90 -1.58
C LEU A 8 8.18 -10.98 -1.75
N LEU A 9 7.42 -10.57 -0.73
CA LEU A 9 5.96 -10.53 -0.80
C LEU A 9 5.45 -9.56 -1.87
N SER A 10 6.13 -8.43 -2.07
CA SER A 10 5.82 -7.50 -3.15
C SER A 10 6.09 -8.10 -4.53
N GLU A 11 7.16 -8.87 -4.71
CA GLU A 11 7.46 -9.59 -5.95
C GLU A 11 6.40 -10.66 -6.25
N ILE A 12 5.96 -11.41 -5.23
CA ILE A 12 4.87 -12.38 -5.34
C ILE A 12 3.57 -11.67 -5.74
N ASN A 13 3.27 -10.53 -5.11
CA ASN A 13 2.10 -9.73 -5.46
C ASN A 13 2.15 -9.22 -6.90
N HIS A 14 3.33 -8.78 -7.36
CA HIS A 14 3.53 -8.31 -8.74
C HIS A 14 3.32 -9.42 -9.79
N ARG A 15 3.54 -10.69 -9.43
CA ARG A 15 3.28 -11.85 -10.29
C ARG A 15 1.78 -12.22 -10.40
N GLY A 16 0.89 -11.46 -9.76
CA GLY A 16 -0.57 -11.64 -9.84
C GLY A 16 -1.18 -12.33 -8.62
N THR A 17 -0.38 -12.73 -7.63
CA THR A 17 -0.89 -13.31 -6.39
C THR A 17 -1.48 -12.22 -5.49
N THR A 18 -2.68 -12.45 -4.97
CA THR A 18 -3.22 -11.58 -3.90
C THR A 18 -2.48 -11.86 -2.61
N VAL A 19 -1.91 -10.83 -1.99
CA VAL A 19 -1.15 -10.94 -0.73
C VAL A 19 -1.80 -10.05 0.33
N ILE A 20 -2.08 -10.60 1.51
CA ILE A 20 -2.55 -9.86 2.67
C ILE A 20 -1.46 -9.93 3.74
N VAL A 21 -1.10 -8.76 4.30
CA VAL A 21 -0.10 -8.64 5.36
C VAL A 21 -0.75 -7.99 6.57
N ALA A 22 -0.68 -8.66 7.72
CA ALA A 22 -1.06 -8.09 9.01
C ALA A 22 0.21 -7.68 9.76
N THR A 23 0.35 -6.38 10.06
CA THR A 23 1.53 -5.85 10.76
C THR A 23 1.15 -4.66 11.65
N HIS A 24 1.96 -4.41 12.68
CA HIS A 24 1.93 -3.20 13.49
C HIS A 24 3.03 -2.19 13.09
N GLU A 25 3.89 -2.54 12.14
CA GLU A 25 5.02 -1.71 11.68
C GLU A 25 4.56 -0.67 10.66
N LYS A 26 4.32 0.56 11.13
CA LYS A 26 3.76 1.66 10.32
C LYS A 26 4.68 2.09 9.17
N SER A 27 6.00 2.13 9.41
CA SER A 27 7.00 2.52 8.40
C SER A 27 6.91 1.67 7.14
N ILE A 28 6.80 0.35 7.30
CA ILE A 28 6.66 -0.58 6.17
C ILE A 28 5.35 -0.33 5.43
N VAL A 29 4.24 -0.15 6.15
CA VAL A 29 2.92 0.10 5.54
C VAL A 29 2.94 1.37 4.69
N ASP A 30 3.53 2.45 5.22
CA ASP A 30 3.62 3.74 4.56
C ASP A 30 4.52 3.68 3.30
N GLU A 31 5.64 2.93 3.36
CA GLU A 31 6.58 2.80 2.25
C GLU A 31 6.06 1.87 1.15
N MET A 32 5.48 0.72 1.53
CA MET A 32 4.98 -0.29 0.59
C MET A 32 3.92 0.28 -0.33
N LYS A 33 3.20 1.31 0.13
CA LYS A 33 2.29 2.02 -0.72
C LYS A 33 1.34 0.98 -1.37
N LYS A 34 0.60 0.22 -0.55
CA LYS A 34 -0.54 -0.64 -0.96
C LYS A 34 -1.83 -0.25 -0.24
N ARG A 35 -2.97 -0.88 -0.57
CA ARG A 35 -4.24 -0.66 0.17
C ARG A 35 -4.03 -0.96 1.65
N VAL A 36 -4.52 -0.09 2.53
CA VAL A 36 -4.37 -0.23 3.98
C VAL A 36 -5.74 -0.33 4.63
N VAL A 37 -5.99 -1.47 5.28
CA VAL A 37 -7.20 -1.68 6.09
C VAL A 37 -6.77 -1.68 7.57
N SER A 38 -7.33 -0.76 8.36
CA SER A 38 -7.10 -0.72 9.81
C SER A 38 -8.32 -1.25 10.54
N ILE A 39 -8.09 -2.18 11.47
CA ILE A 39 -9.12 -2.82 12.27
C ILE A 39 -8.93 -2.41 13.73
N ASN A 40 -10.02 -2.03 14.40
CA ASN A 40 -10.05 -1.73 15.83
C ASN A 40 -11.32 -2.34 16.44
N LYS A 41 -11.16 -3.14 17.51
CA LYS A 41 -12.27 -3.83 18.20
C LYS A 41 -13.22 -4.60 17.25
N GLY A 42 -12.65 -5.28 16.25
CA GLY A 42 -13.41 -6.07 15.28
C GLY A 42 -14.11 -5.26 14.18
N LEU A 43 -13.92 -3.94 14.15
CA LEU A 43 -14.50 -3.05 13.13
C LEU A 43 -13.40 -2.50 12.22
N ILE A 44 -13.69 -2.40 10.92
CA ILE A 44 -12.84 -1.66 9.98
C ILE A 44 -13.03 -0.17 10.26
N VAL A 45 -11.98 0.48 10.77
CA VAL A 45 -11.99 1.92 11.10
C VAL A 45 -11.32 2.78 10.02
N ARG A 46 -10.59 2.15 9.10
CA ARG A 46 -9.97 2.82 7.96
C ARG A 46 -9.82 1.82 6.82
N ASP A 47 -10.16 2.28 5.62
CA ASP A 47 -9.88 1.58 4.37
C ASP A 47 -9.37 2.62 3.38
N GLN A 48 -8.08 2.52 3.04
CA GLN A 48 -7.44 3.44 2.10
C GLN A 48 -6.95 2.64 0.91
N GLU A 49 -7.69 2.75 -0.20
CA GLU A 49 -7.18 2.36 -1.50
C GLU A 49 -6.01 3.25 -1.88
N LYS A 50 -5.10 2.71 -2.68
CA LYS A 50 -4.05 3.53 -3.25
C LYS A 50 -4.36 3.89 -4.68
N GLY A 51 -4.34 5.20 -4.90
CA GLY A 51 -4.38 5.80 -6.22
C GLY A 51 -3.28 5.24 -7.12
N LEU A 52 -3.69 5.02 -8.37
CA LEU A 52 -2.85 4.64 -9.49
C LEU A 52 -1.67 5.61 -9.61
N TYR A 53 -0.44 5.10 -9.55
CA TYR A 53 0.68 5.76 -10.19
C TYR A 53 0.66 5.32 -11.65
N ARG A 54 -0.13 6.02 -12.46
CA ARG A 54 0.06 6.04 -13.90
C ARG A 54 0.93 7.28 -14.16
N ASP A 55 2.11 7.08 -14.73
CA ASP A 55 3.07 8.11 -15.15
C ASP A 55 2.56 8.98 -16.33
N GLU A 56 1.32 9.46 -16.26
CA GLU A 56 0.69 10.39 -17.20
C GLU A 56 -0.16 11.30 -16.30
N ASP A 57 0.29 12.47 -15.84
CA ASP A 57 0.65 13.63 -16.64
C ASP A 57 1.67 14.54 -15.93
N LYS A 58 2.85 14.71 -16.54
CA LYS A 58 3.61 15.95 -16.39
C LYS A 58 2.86 17.06 -17.14
N ASN A 59 1.92 17.75 -16.49
CA ASN A 59 1.52 19.15 -16.70
C ASN A 59 0.06 19.39 -16.32
N ALA A 60 -0.15 19.88 -15.11
CA ALA A 60 -1.25 20.80 -14.82
C ALA A 60 -0.85 21.71 -13.65
N GLN A 61 0.01 22.70 -13.94
CA GLN A 61 -0.22 24.01 -13.34
C GLN A 61 -1.53 24.50 -13.93
N VAL A 62 -2.62 24.58 -13.16
CA VAL A 62 -3.56 25.70 -13.21
C VAL A 62 -4.19 25.86 -11.83
N LEU A 63 -4.22 27.11 -11.39
CA LEU A 63 -4.92 27.66 -10.24
C LEU A 63 -6.38 27.18 -10.12
N LEU A 64 -6.85 27.05 -8.87
CA LEU A 64 -7.84 27.94 -8.26
C LEU A 64 -7.73 27.86 -6.73
#